data_AF-A0A1V2RJQ2-F1
#
_entry.id   AF-A0A1V2RJQ2-F1
#
_cell.length_a   1.000
_cell.length_b   1.000
_cell.length_c   1.000
_cell.angle_alpha   90.00
_cell.angle_beta   90.00
_cell.angle_gamma   90.00
#
_symmetry.space_group_name_H-M   'P 1'
#
loop_
_entity.id
_entity.type
_entity.pdbx_description
1 polymer ?
#
loop_
_entity_poly.entity_id
_entity_poly.type
_entity_poly.pdbx_seq_one_letter_code
_entity_poly.pdbx_strand_id
1 'polypeptide(L)'
;MSGGAAALPAAFLTGLAATAAPGSAAARFAAGRARQGAPGAEREPLLHALLHGACAGSAPDWLLTEAASAAPATAAAALAHRDCPASLRTAALRAAADARLGELAAEGAEGADAVPAAVVAELRRRAAEPVNMTRELLDRPGPAQAVLGVPCLPDAVFDAAVELLPGPPAPMRDGEDFEGWLRGHRAALHAWQAMWLRVLVTHPDRHARLLAIPAGTPAGSVIRDHLLGTLPWAVEPALLDAVARADLERFAGAVLTAEISRALLGGLSRDEARARFGERVAALPQEAAHLPRAYLDDRASDPEHGARAAVDWVARAAGERWRLLLDPPADRPWRTPPEGRAALGRLFAGTAAEALAGWEPLPGRPVGRPAHLLWVHAMLRHLPALTPDVALRVRLLVRDAARGRGRRDERFAALLAEVERRSAAALGDPGEVTVPQLAGIPGETLAAFLDRHPGDDHAVERALLSSALAQDRADPPFAAVLARHSDPAGALPRLTRELPRRLGGGAAARDAWTRLALAAEGCGPDTVAALPAWAALAHGGPVIAAAVLDALGEDESAWARFAEHPATADGPAAWLPLGPLLAAAREGAAWPDPPPGD
;
A
#
# COMPACT_ATOMS: atom_id res chain seq x y z
N MET A 1 26.84 -28.29 72.38
CA MET A 1 25.89 -29.18 71.67
C MET A 1 24.50 -28.57 71.79
N SER A 2 24.04 -27.83 70.77
CA SER A 2 22.64 -27.38 70.68
C SER A 2 22.01 -28.11 69.51
N GLY A 3 21.07 -29.01 69.81
CA GLY A 3 20.44 -29.89 68.84
C GLY A 3 19.70 -29.10 67.77
N GLY A 4 20.09 -29.30 66.51
CA GLY A 4 19.33 -28.84 65.35
C GLY A 4 18.01 -29.58 65.30
N ALA A 5 16.93 -28.93 65.73
CA ALA A 5 15.58 -29.41 65.49
C ALA A 5 15.37 -29.46 63.97
N ALA A 6 15.11 -30.65 63.43
CA ALA A 6 14.82 -30.84 62.02
C ALA A 6 13.76 -29.83 61.56
N ALA A 7 14.13 -28.92 60.66
CA ALA A 7 13.21 -27.98 60.08
C ALA A 7 12.26 -28.75 59.15
N LEU A 8 10.95 -28.65 59.38
CA LEU A 8 9.97 -29.20 58.46
C LEU A 8 10.14 -28.54 57.09
N PRO A 9 10.02 -29.27 55.97
CA PRO A 9 10.21 -28.72 54.64
C PRO A 9 9.27 -27.54 54.36
N ALA A 10 9.75 -26.51 53.66
CA ALA A 10 8.97 -25.32 53.31
C ALA A 10 7.66 -25.67 52.60
N ALA A 11 7.69 -26.62 51.66
CA ALA A 11 6.48 -27.09 50.95
C ALA A 11 5.40 -27.67 51.89
N PHE A 12 5.82 -28.39 52.94
CA PHE A 12 4.89 -28.89 53.95
C PHE A 12 4.26 -27.75 54.76
N LEU A 13 5.07 -26.74 55.15
CA LEU A 13 4.59 -25.57 55.88
C LEU A 13 3.64 -24.71 55.03
N THR A 14 3.89 -24.57 53.73
CA THR A 14 3.01 -23.86 52.79
C THR A 14 1.67 -24.57 52.64
N GLY A 15 1.67 -25.90 52.47
CA GLY A 15 0.43 -26.69 52.41
C GLY A 15 -0.36 -26.63 53.72
N LEU A 16 0.33 -26.65 54.86
CA LEU A 16 -0.27 -26.46 56.18
C LEU A 16 -0.88 -25.06 56.32
N ALA A 17 -0.17 -24.00 55.91
CA ALA A 17 -0.64 -22.62 55.99
C ALA A 17 -1.88 -22.35 55.12
N ALA A 18 -1.94 -22.97 53.95
CA ALA A 18 -3.06 -22.83 53.03
C ALA A 18 -4.35 -23.51 53.53
N THR A 19 -4.23 -24.59 54.30
CA THR A 19 -5.38 -25.44 54.70
C THR A 19 -5.75 -25.37 56.18
N ALA A 20 -4.85 -24.86 57.03
CA ALA A 20 -5.09 -24.79 58.46
C ALA A 20 -6.23 -23.83 58.81
N ALA A 21 -7.07 -24.24 59.76
CA ALA A 21 -8.11 -23.37 60.31
C ALA A 21 -7.50 -22.11 60.95
N PRO A 22 -8.12 -20.93 60.77
CA PRO A 22 -7.66 -19.69 61.40
C PRO A 22 -7.46 -19.83 62.91
N GLY A 23 -6.34 -19.33 63.43
CA GLY A 23 -6.00 -19.39 64.87
C GLY A 23 -5.54 -20.75 65.41
N SER A 24 -5.55 -21.81 64.59
CA SER A 24 -5.07 -23.15 65.00
C SER A 24 -3.59 -23.15 65.41
N ALA A 25 -3.17 -24.18 66.16
CA ALA A 25 -1.76 -24.37 66.50
C ALA A 25 -0.87 -24.52 65.25
N ALA A 26 -1.40 -25.18 64.21
CA ALA A 26 -0.75 -25.33 62.90
C ALA A 26 -0.51 -23.98 62.22
N ALA A 27 -1.52 -23.11 62.18
CA ALA A 27 -1.41 -21.76 61.63
C ALA A 27 -0.39 -20.91 62.41
N ARG A 28 -0.44 -20.94 63.75
CA ARG A 28 0.53 -20.21 64.60
C ARG A 28 1.96 -20.71 64.42
N PHE A 29 2.14 -22.02 64.23
CA PHE A 29 3.46 -22.61 63.97
C PHE A 29 4.02 -22.16 62.62
N ALA A 30 3.21 -22.24 61.55
CA ALA A 30 3.58 -21.77 60.21
C ALA A 30 3.93 -20.27 60.22
N ALA A 31 3.10 -19.43 60.85
CA ALA A 31 3.36 -18.00 61.01
C ALA A 31 4.64 -17.71 61.82
N GLY A 32 4.88 -18.47 62.89
CA GLY A 32 6.12 -18.36 63.68
C GLY A 32 7.37 -18.70 62.88
N ARG A 33 7.31 -19.74 62.04
CA ARG A 33 8.40 -20.09 61.12
C ARG A 33 8.62 -19.03 60.05
N ALA A 34 7.54 -18.51 59.46
CA ALA A 34 7.63 -17.41 58.50
C ALA A 34 8.26 -16.15 59.12
N ARG A 35 8.01 -15.87 60.40
CA ARG A 35 8.59 -14.71 61.11
C ARG A 35 10.08 -14.86 61.42
N GLN A 36 10.55 -16.09 61.64
CA GLN A 36 11.95 -16.38 62.00
C GLN A 36 12.84 -16.66 60.77
N GLY A 37 12.24 -16.98 59.62
CA GLY A 37 12.97 -17.27 58.39
C GLY A 37 13.60 -16.02 57.78
N ALA A 38 14.75 -16.18 57.13
CA ALA A 38 15.36 -15.13 56.32
C ALA A 38 14.52 -14.85 55.06
N PRO A 39 14.54 -13.63 54.51
CA PRO A 39 13.96 -13.34 53.20
C PRO A 39 14.55 -14.28 52.13
N GLY A 40 13.71 -14.86 51.28
CA GLY A 40 14.15 -15.75 50.21
C GLY A 40 13.12 -16.79 49.78
N ALA A 41 13.56 -17.71 48.92
CA ALA A 41 12.72 -18.65 48.17
C ALA A 41 11.83 -19.58 49.02
N GLU A 42 12.20 -19.84 50.28
CA GLU A 42 11.41 -20.69 51.18
C GLU A 42 10.37 -19.90 52.00
N ARG A 43 10.64 -18.62 52.25
CA ARG A 43 9.79 -17.76 53.09
C ARG A 43 8.63 -17.17 52.30
N GLU A 44 8.87 -16.75 51.06
CA GLU A 44 7.84 -16.07 50.25
C GLU A 44 6.59 -16.93 49.96
N PRO A 45 6.71 -18.20 49.54
CA PRO A 45 5.53 -19.04 49.32
C PRO A 45 4.74 -19.26 50.61
N LEU A 46 5.42 -19.30 51.76
CA LEU A 46 4.79 -19.44 53.07
C LEU A 46 4.01 -18.18 53.48
N LEU A 47 4.56 -16.98 53.25
CA LEU A 47 3.85 -15.72 53.47
C LEU A 47 2.59 -15.63 52.60
N HIS A 48 2.73 -15.97 51.31
CA HIS A 48 1.62 -15.99 50.37
C HIS A 48 0.52 -16.98 50.78
N ALA A 49 0.88 -18.20 51.16
CA ALA A 49 -0.08 -19.21 51.61
C ALA A 49 -0.77 -18.84 52.92
N LEU A 50 -0.08 -18.16 53.84
CA LEU A 50 -0.71 -17.65 55.06
C LEU A 50 -1.79 -16.62 54.73
N LEU A 51 -1.52 -15.67 53.83
CA LEU A 51 -2.45 -14.61 53.44
C LEU A 51 -3.70 -15.13 52.70
N HIS A 52 -3.60 -16.25 51.98
CA HIS A 52 -4.74 -16.85 51.27
C HIS A 52 -5.45 -17.96 52.06
N GLY A 53 -4.79 -18.53 53.07
CA GLY A 53 -5.32 -19.59 53.91
C GLY A 53 -5.64 -19.11 55.32
N ALA A 54 -4.82 -19.54 56.29
CA ALA A 54 -5.08 -19.37 57.71
C ALA A 54 -5.23 -17.91 58.19
N CYS A 55 -4.69 -16.93 57.45
CA CYS A 55 -4.79 -15.50 57.74
C CYS A 55 -5.68 -14.73 56.76
N ALA A 56 -6.40 -15.36 55.84
CA ALA A 56 -7.23 -14.66 54.84
C ALA A 56 -8.34 -13.80 55.47
N GLY A 57 -8.85 -14.22 56.63
CA GLY A 57 -9.81 -13.45 57.41
C GLY A 57 -9.16 -12.46 58.36
N SER A 58 -7.97 -12.72 58.90
CA SER A 58 -7.29 -11.70 59.70
C SER A 58 -5.80 -11.96 59.73
N ALA A 59 -5.04 -10.90 59.46
CA ALA A 59 -3.60 -10.98 59.32
C ALA A 59 -2.93 -10.05 60.35
N PRO A 60 -1.89 -10.51 61.05
CA PRO A 60 -1.15 -9.66 61.97
C PRO A 60 -0.30 -8.62 61.21
N ASP A 61 -0.13 -7.43 61.78
CA ASP A 61 0.57 -6.29 61.14
C ASP A 61 1.96 -6.62 60.59
N TRP A 62 2.74 -7.42 61.34
CA TRP A 62 4.07 -7.84 60.90
C TRP A 62 4.02 -8.67 59.61
N LEU A 63 3.01 -9.52 59.43
CA LEU A 63 2.86 -10.35 58.24
C LEU A 63 2.58 -9.47 57.03
N LEU A 64 1.68 -8.50 57.18
CA LEU A 64 1.32 -7.55 56.12
C LEU A 64 2.49 -6.66 55.73
N THR A 65 3.27 -6.19 56.71
CA THR A 65 4.43 -5.32 56.47
C THR A 65 5.54 -6.07 55.75
N GLU A 66 5.87 -7.28 56.20
CA GLU A 66 6.90 -8.12 55.55
C GLU A 66 6.48 -8.55 54.15
N ALA A 67 5.21 -8.95 53.97
CA ALA A 67 4.69 -9.39 52.69
C ALA A 67 4.58 -8.24 51.67
N ALA A 68 4.29 -7.01 52.11
CA ALA A 68 4.20 -5.84 51.23
C ALA A 68 5.53 -5.49 50.51
N SER A 69 6.67 -5.97 51.02
CA SER A 69 8.00 -5.80 50.39
C SER A 69 8.53 -7.06 49.68
N ALA A 70 7.74 -8.15 49.63
CA ALA A 70 8.13 -9.41 48.99
C ALA A 70 7.92 -9.39 47.46
N ALA A 71 7.98 -10.54 46.78
CA ALA A 71 7.60 -10.71 45.36
C ALA A 71 6.18 -10.18 45.00
N PRO A 72 5.88 -9.87 43.71
CA PRO A 72 4.67 -9.14 43.28
C PRO A 72 3.38 -9.73 43.80
N ALA A 73 3.15 -11.03 43.59
CA ALA A 73 1.93 -11.70 44.00
C ALA A 73 1.70 -11.65 45.52
N THR A 74 2.77 -11.84 46.32
CA THR A 74 2.71 -11.79 47.79
C THR A 74 2.45 -10.38 48.29
N ALA A 75 3.11 -9.38 47.68
CA ALA A 75 2.89 -7.98 48.02
C ALA A 75 1.48 -7.52 47.63
N ALA A 76 0.98 -7.89 46.45
CA ALA A 76 -0.38 -7.58 46.03
C ALA A 76 -1.42 -8.18 46.99
N ALA A 77 -1.26 -9.43 47.39
CA ALA A 77 -2.12 -10.09 48.36
C ALA A 77 -2.12 -9.37 49.72
N ALA A 78 -0.95 -8.94 50.21
CA ALA A 78 -0.85 -8.19 51.45
C ALA A 78 -1.54 -6.82 51.36
N LEU A 79 -1.33 -6.10 50.26
CA LEU A 79 -1.90 -4.76 50.04
C LEU A 79 -3.42 -4.78 49.81
N ALA A 80 -3.94 -5.86 49.22
CA ALA A 80 -5.36 -6.10 49.02
C ALA A 80 -6.07 -6.63 50.27
N HIS A 81 -5.32 -7.13 51.25
CA HIS A 81 -5.89 -7.68 52.47
C HIS A 81 -6.72 -6.63 53.23
N ARG A 82 -7.87 -7.04 53.77
CA ARG A 82 -8.83 -6.14 54.43
C ARG A 82 -8.26 -5.40 55.65
N ASP A 83 -7.37 -6.08 56.38
CA ASP A 83 -6.69 -5.52 57.56
C ASP A 83 -5.48 -4.64 57.19
N CYS A 84 -5.13 -4.51 55.90
CA CYS A 84 -3.99 -3.68 55.48
C CYS A 84 -4.30 -2.19 55.67
N PRO A 85 -3.55 -1.47 56.52
CA PRO A 85 -3.73 -0.04 56.69
C PRO A 85 -3.47 0.73 55.39
N ALA A 86 -4.26 1.77 55.14
CA ALA A 86 -4.07 2.64 53.97
C ALA A 86 -2.68 3.32 53.95
N SER A 87 -2.10 3.59 55.12
CA SER A 87 -0.76 4.15 55.27
C SER A 87 0.33 3.18 54.81
N LEU A 88 0.24 1.89 55.15
CA LEU A 88 1.17 0.85 54.69
C LEU A 88 1.06 0.69 53.17
N ARG A 89 -0.16 0.63 52.62
CA ARG A 89 -0.39 0.55 51.17
C ARG A 89 0.24 1.73 50.45
N THR A 90 -0.01 2.94 50.92
CA THR A 90 0.56 4.16 50.34
C THR A 90 2.09 4.17 50.42
N ALA A 91 2.66 3.78 51.56
CA ALA A 91 4.11 3.75 51.74
C ALA A 91 4.78 2.71 50.81
N ALA A 92 4.20 1.51 50.70
CA ALA A 92 4.69 0.46 49.82
C ALA A 92 4.65 0.89 48.35
N LEU A 93 3.53 1.47 47.90
CA LEU A 93 3.40 1.97 46.52
C LEU A 93 4.34 3.14 46.23
N ARG A 94 4.58 4.04 47.19
CA ARG A 94 5.56 5.14 47.02
C ARG A 94 7.00 4.65 46.91
N ALA A 95 7.34 3.57 47.62
CA ALA A 95 8.67 2.97 47.59
C ALA A 95 8.90 2.09 46.35
N ALA A 96 7.84 1.59 45.71
CA ALA A 96 7.93 0.72 44.55
C ALA A 96 8.51 1.44 43.31
N ALA A 97 9.31 0.72 42.52
CA ALA A 97 9.71 1.18 41.18
C ALA A 97 8.48 1.22 40.23
N ASP A 98 8.56 1.97 39.14
CA ASP A 98 7.40 2.19 38.26
C ASP A 98 6.88 0.89 37.61
N ALA A 99 7.76 0.03 37.10
CA ALA A 99 7.36 -1.27 36.55
C ALA A 99 6.68 -2.14 37.63
N ARG A 100 7.15 -2.03 38.87
CA ARG A 100 6.61 -2.77 40.00
C ARG A 100 5.18 -2.32 40.35
N LEU A 101 4.80 -1.06 40.10
CA LEU A 101 3.41 -0.63 40.24
C LEU A 101 2.49 -1.39 39.28
N GLY A 102 2.94 -1.63 38.04
CA GLY A 102 2.21 -2.42 37.04
C GLY A 102 2.04 -3.88 37.47
N GLU A 103 3.12 -4.51 37.95
CA GLU A 103 3.07 -5.89 38.46
C GLU A 103 2.11 -6.03 39.65
N LEU A 104 2.15 -5.10 40.61
CA LEU A 104 1.24 -5.09 41.76
C LEU A 104 -0.22 -4.92 41.34
N ALA A 105 -0.49 -4.14 40.30
CA ALA A 105 -1.83 -3.97 39.75
C ALA A 105 -2.32 -5.23 39.02
N ALA A 106 -1.48 -5.86 38.21
CA ALA A 106 -1.81 -7.09 37.48
C ALA A 106 -2.11 -8.25 38.44
N GLU A 107 -1.26 -8.46 39.45
CA GLU A 107 -1.46 -9.51 40.46
C GLU A 107 -2.62 -9.18 41.42
N GLY A 108 -2.89 -7.89 41.65
CA GLY A 108 -3.98 -7.42 42.50
C GLY A 108 -5.36 -7.47 41.84
N ALA A 109 -5.47 -7.88 40.57
CA ALA A 109 -6.71 -7.89 39.80
C ALA A 109 -7.75 -8.90 40.31
N GLU A 110 -7.30 -9.99 40.95
CA GLU A 110 -8.18 -11.02 41.54
C GLU A 110 -8.70 -10.65 42.95
N GLY A 111 -8.21 -9.53 43.51
CA GLY A 111 -8.58 -9.00 44.83
C GLY A 111 -9.46 -7.76 44.78
N ALA A 112 -9.84 -7.24 45.96
CA ALA A 112 -10.65 -6.03 46.09
C ALA A 112 -10.06 -4.81 45.35
N ASP A 113 -10.93 -3.94 44.82
CA ASP A 113 -10.60 -2.73 44.02
C ASP A 113 -9.62 -1.72 44.65
N ALA A 114 -9.26 -1.92 45.92
CA ALA A 114 -8.41 -1.03 46.70
C ALA A 114 -6.97 -0.92 46.19
N VAL A 115 -6.38 -2.00 45.62
CA VAL A 115 -5.01 -1.98 45.09
C VAL A 115 -4.94 -1.25 43.75
N PRO A 116 -5.75 -1.59 42.72
CA PRO A 116 -5.78 -0.85 41.47
C PRO A 116 -6.04 0.66 41.67
N ALA A 117 -7.00 1.03 42.53
CA ALA A 117 -7.29 2.43 42.82
C ALA A 117 -6.10 3.17 43.46
N ALA A 118 -5.38 2.51 44.38
CA ALA A 118 -4.19 3.10 45.01
C ALA A 118 -3.02 3.22 44.03
N VAL A 119 -2.87 2.27 43.10
CA VAL A 119 -1.88 2.34 42.01
C VAL A 119 -2.20 3.53 41.08
N VAL A 120 -3.47 3.73 40.70
CA VAL A 120 -3.88 4.90 39.90
C VAL A 120 -3.55 6.21 40.61
N ALA A 121 -3.84 6.31 41.91
CA ALA A 121 -3.54 7.50 42.70
C ALA A 121 -2.03 7.78 42.77
N GLU A 122 -1.22 6.75 42.97
CA GLU A 122 0.24 6.90 42.99
C GLU A 122 0.80 7.25 41.61
N LEU A 123 0.24 6.67 40.54
CA LEU A 123 0.64 6.98 39.17
C LEU A 123 0.39 8.46 38.84
N ARG A 124 -0.80 8.98 39.14
CA ARG A 124 -1.16 10.41 38.99
C ARG A 124 -0.31 11.32 39.88
N ARG A 125 0.17 10.83 41.02
CA ARG A 125 1.10 11.58 41.88
C ARG A 125 2.49 11.69 41.26
N ARG A 126 2.97 10.63 40.58
CA ARG A 126 4.29 10.61 39.93
C ARG A 126 4.31 11.38 38.61
N ALA A 127 3.22 11.34 37.87
CA ALA A 127 3.03 12.05 36.62
C ALA A 127 1.73 12.87 36.71
N ALA A 128 1.87 14.14 37.11
CA ALA A 128 0.73 15.04 37.24
C ALA A 128 0.18 15.48 35.86
N GLU A 129 1.06 15.64 34.87
CA GLU A 129 0.69 16.05 33.51
C GLU A 129 1.49 15.28 32.45
N PRO A 130 0.89 14.98 31.28
CA PRO A 130 1.60 14.40 30.15
C PRO A 130 2.70 15.32 29.62
N VAL A 131 3.92 14.80 29.51
CA VAL A 131 5.05 15.51 28.88
C VAL A 131 5.08 15.25 27.37
N ASN A 132 5.79 16.10 26.60
CA ASN A 132 6.06 15.78 25.19
C ASN A 132 7.10 14.65 25.08
N MET A 133 6.96 13.79 24.07
CA MET A 133 7.93 12.74 23.83
C MET A 133 9.31 13.29 23.45
N THR A 134 10.36 12.67 23.98
CA THR A 134 11.76 12.87 23.59
C THR A 134 12.44 11.53 23.25
N ARG A 135 13.66 11.56 22.71
CA ARG A 135 14.39 10.31 22.40
C ARG A 135 14.76 9.54 23.67
N GLU A 136 15.07 10.25 24.75
CA GLU A 136 15.49 9.71 26.04
C GLU A 136 14.36 8.93 26.72
N LEU A 137 13.10 9.36 26.56
CA LEU A 137 11.92 8.67 27.10
C LEU A 137 11.68 7.28 26.49
N LEU A 138 12.32 6.97 25.34
CA LEU A 138 12.29 5.61 24.79
C LEU A 138 13.28 4.68 25.50
N ASP A 139 14.41 5.22 25.97
CA ASP A 139 15.50 4.47 26.62
C ASP A 139 15.31 4.42 28.15
N ARG A 140 14.72 5.49 28.73
CA ARG A 140 14.35 5.61 30.14
C ARG A 140 12.85 5.95 30.23
N PRO A 141 11.98 4.93 30.19
CA PRO A 141 10.54 5.11 30.20
C PRO A 141 10.07 5.87 31.46
N GLY A 142 9.11 6.78 31.31
CA GLY A 142 8.44 7.38 32.46
C GLY A 142 7.49 6.40 33.17
N PRO A 143 6.88 6.82 34.30
CA PRO A 143 6.05 5.95 35.13
C PRO A 143 4.91 5.25 34.37
N ALA A 144 4.16 6.00 33.57
CA ALA A 144 3.06 5.47 32.76
C ALA A 144 3.53 4.43 31.73
N GLN A 145 4.65 4.71 31.06
CA GLN A 145 5.23 3.79 30.07
C GLN A 145 5.73 2.49 30.73
N ALA A 146 6.33 2.59 31.92
CA ALA A 146 6.80 1.43 32.66
C ALA A 146 5.65 0.55 33.17
N VAL A 147 4.57 1.15 33.67
CA VAL A 147 3.34 0.42 34.06
C VAL A 147 2.74 -0.28 32.85
N LEU A 148 2.56 0.41 31.72
CA LEU A 148 2.04 -0.19 30.47
C LEU A 148 2.97 -1.23 29.84
N GLY A 149 4.22 -1.33 30.30
CA GLY A 149 5.13 -2.42 29.94
C GLY A 149 4.71 -3.77 30.53
N VAL A 150 3.82 -3.79 31.54
CA VAL A 150 3.30 -5.00 32.17
C VAL A 150 1.99 -5.42 31.49
N PRO A 151 1.83 -6.69 31.07
CA PRO A 151 0.59 -7.19 30.47
C PRO A 151 -0.51 -7.40 31.52
N CYS A 152 -1.75 -7.66 31.07
CA CYS A 152 -2.88 -8.07 31.93
C CYS A 152 -3.25 -7.06 33.04
N LEU A 153 -3.12 -5.76 32.77
CA LEU A 153 -3.51 -4.71 33.72
C LEU A 153 -5.04 -4.61 33.89
N PRO A 154 -5.51 -4.28 35.11
CA PRO A 154 -6.90 -3.85 35.33
C PRO A 154 -7.24 -2.61 34.51
N ASP A 155 -8.48 -2.53 34.02
CA ASP A 155 -8.98 -1.45 33.15
C ASP A 155 -8.68 -0.05 33.71
N ALA A 156 -8.93 0.18 34.99
CA ALA A 156 -8.72 1.49 35.63
C ALA A 156 -7.24 1.93 35.64
N VAL A 157 -6.31 0.98 35.84
CA VAL A 157 -4.87 1.25 35.85
C VAL A 157 -4.38 1.47 34.42
N PHE A 158 -4.85 0.64 33.49
CA PHE A 158 -4.54 0.76 32.08
C PHE A 158 -4.95 2.14 31.53
N ASP A 159 -6.20 2.55 31.74
CA ASP A 159 -6.71 3.84 31.24
C ASP A 159 -5.94 5.02 31.82
N ALA A 160 -5.74 5.03 33.14
CA ALA A 160 -4.98 6.08 33.80
C ALA A 160 -3.54 6.17 33.29
N ALA A 161 -2.91 5.03 32.98
CA ALA A 161 -1.57 5.03 32.40
C ALA A 161 -1.57 5.52 30.95
N VAL A 162 -2.57 5.17 30.13
CA VAL A 162 -2.68 5.67 28.74
C VAL A 162 -2.88 7.19 28.72
N GLU A 163 -3.72 7.74 29.61
CA GLU A 163 -3.94 9.19 29.76
C GLU A 163 -2.66 9.95 30.11
N LEU A 164 -1.73 9.32 30.82
CA LEU A 164 -0.48 9.90 31.30
C LEU A 164 0.72 9.60 30.39
N LEU A 165 0.50 8.95 29.23
CA LEU A 165 1.57 8.73 28.26
C LEU A 165 2.07 10.04 27.66
N PRO A 166 3.36 10.12 27.27
CA PRO A 166 3.88 11.26 26.56
C PRO A 166 3.08 11.61 25.29
N GLY A 167 2.78 12.89 25.12
CA GLY A 167 2.18 13.45 23.93
C GLY A 167 3.15 13.51 22.73
N PRO A 168 2.70 14.02 21.57
CA PRO A 168 3.57 14.19 20.40
C PRO A 168 4.79 15.08 20.74
N PRO A 169 5.89 14.98 19.95
CA PRO A 169 7.04 15.85 20.12
C PRO A 169 6.65 17.33 20.11
N ALA A 170 7.39 18.16 20.86
CA ALA A 170 7.10 19.58 20.96
C ALA A 170 7.19 20.28 19.58
N PRO A 171 6.30 21.27 19.32
CA PRO A 171 6.42 22.12 18.15
C PRO A 171 7.66 23.01 18.24
N MET A 172 8.11 23.52 17.09
CA MET A 172 9.22 24.48 17.02
C MET A 172 8.89 25.75 17.81
N ARG A 173 9.87 26.27 18.54
CA ARG A 173 9.73 27.54 19.26
C ARG A 173 10.29 28.70 18.43
N ASP A 174 9.79 29.91 18.69
CA ASP A 174 10.29 31.12 18.04
C ASP A 174 11.79 31.33 18.35
N GLY A 175 12.59 31.55 17.30
CA GLY A 175 14.04 31.76 17.40
C GLY A 175 14.88 30.48 17.50
N GLU A 176 14.26 29.29 17.42
CA GLU A 176 14.97 28.02 17.36
C GLU A 176 15.59 27.78 15.97
N ASP A 177 16.78 27.19 15.93
CA ASP A 177 17.41 26.75 14.68
C ASP A 177 16.58 25.65 14.02
N PHE A 178 16.09 25.90 12.79
CA PHE A 178 15.22 24.98 12.07
C PHE A 178 15.88 23.61 11.82
N GLU A 179 17.17 23.58 11.46
CA GLU A 179 17.84 22.31 11.17
C GLU A 179 18.05 21.45 12.42
N GLY A 180 18.50 22.08 13.52
CA GLY A 180 18.62 21.47 14.84
C GLY A 180 17.28 20.93 15.34
N TRP A 181 16.24 21.78 15.30
CA TRP A 181 14.88 21.41 15.66
C TRP A 181 14.38 20.22 14.82
N LEU A 182 14.50 20.29 13.49
CA LEU A 182 13.97 19.26 12.59
C LEU A 182 14.62 17.89 12.86
N ARG A 183 15.92 17.86 13.16
CA ARG A 183 16.64 16.63 13.51
C ARG A 183 16.15 16.05 14.84
N GLY A 184 16.02 16.88 15.87
CA GLY A 184 15.51 16.49 17.19
C GLY A 184 14.06 16.02 17.13
N HIS A 185 13.21 16.77 16.43
CA HIS A 185 11.80 16.47 16.23
C HIS A 185 11.59 15.13 15.53
N ARG A 186 12.36 14.82 14.48
CA ARG A 186 12.30 13.51 13.81
C ARG A 186 12.66 12.35 14.75
N ALA A 187 13.72 12.50 15.54
CA ALA A 187 14.13 11.47 16.50
C ALA A 187 13.07 11.25 17.59
N ALA A 188 12.49 12.33 18.11
CA ALA A 188 11.41 12.27 19.08
C ALA A 188 10.11 11.67 18.48
N LEU A 189 9.80 11.97 17.22
CA LEU A 189 8.64 11.42 16.52
C LEU A 189 8.76 9.90 16.34
N HIS A 190 9.94 9.42 15.91
CA HIS A 190 10.22 7.99 15.83
C HIS A 190 10.16 7.31 17.20
N ALA A 191 10.67 7.97 18.25
CA ALA A 191 10.58 7.47 19.60
C ALA A 191 9.11 7.34 20.07
N TRP A 192 8.28 8.33 19.75
CA TRP A 192 6.86 8.34 20.06
C TRP A 192 6.09 7.23 19.37
N GLN A 193 6.34 7.03 18.07
CA GLN A 193 5.78 5.90 17.31
C GLN A 193 6.22 4.55 17.91
N ALA A 194 7.51 4.39 18.22
CA ALA A 194 8.05 3.17 18.82
C ALA A 194 7.44 2.88 20.21
N MET A 195 7.16 3.90 21.01
CA MET A 195 6.45 3.76 22.29
C MET A 195 5.04 3.19 22.08
N TRP A 196 4.24 3.78 21.19
CA TRP A 196 2.89 3.26 20.89
C TRP A 196 2.93 1.84 20.35
N LEU A 197 3.91 1.52 19.50
CA LEU A 197 4.12 0.16 19.03
C LEU A 197 4.38 -0.81 20.19
N ARG A 198 5.23 -0.45 21.16
CA ARG A 198 5.47 -1.28 22.36
C ARG A 198 4.18 -1.52 23.15
N VAL A 199 3.38 -0.47 23.38
CA VAL A 199 2.09 -0.59 24.08
C VAL A 199 1.14 -1.54 23.34
N LEU A 200 1.04 -1.42 22.00
CA LEU A 200 0.19 -2.28 21.18
C LEU A 200 0.63 -3.75 21.16
N VAL A 201 1.93 -4.02 21.23
CA VAL A 201 2.48 -5.39 21.31
C VAL A 201 2.21 -5.99 22.68
N THR A 202 2.38 -5.23 23.76
CA THR A 202 2.15 -5.71 25.13
C THR A 202 0.67 -6.00 25.40
N HIS A 203 -0.25 -5.26 24.77
CA HIS A 203 -1.70 -5.34 25.04
C HIS A 203 -2.51 -5.68 23.78
N PRO A 204 -2.35 -6.89 23.20
CA PRO A 204 -3.00 -7.27 21.94
C PRO A 204 -4.53 -7.26 22.03
N ASP A 205 -5.10 -7.58 23.18
CA ASP A 205 -6.56 -7.67 23.36
C ASP A 205 -7.21 -6.31 23.71
N ARG A 206 -6.42 -5.22 23.70
CA ARG A 206 -6.87 -3.87 24.06
C ARG A 206 -6.80 -2.87 22.90
N HIS A 207 -6.52 -3.31 21.66
CA HIS A 207 -6.37 -2.42 20.50
C HIS A 207 -7.58 -1.50 20.28
N ALA A 208 -8.81 -2.00 20.42
CA ALA A 208 -10.03 -1.19 20.27
C ALA A 208 -10.10 -0.09 21.34
N ARG A 209 -9.72 -0.41 22.59
CA ARG A 209 -9.68 0.54 23.70
C ARG A 209 -8.59 1.60 23.49
N LEU A 210 -7.42 1.19 23.00
CA LEU A 210 -6.32 2.08 22.63
C LEU A 210 -6.64 3.02 21.48
N LEU A 211 -7.63 2.71 20.64
CA LEU A 211 -8.15 3.67 19.66
C LEU A 211 -9.19 4.62 20.26
N ALA A 212 -10.00 4.14 21.20
CA ALA A 212 -11.10 4.92 21.78
C ALA A 212 -10.59 6.01 22.74
N ILE A 213 -9.61 5.71 23.60
CA ILE A 213 -9.10 6.66 24.61
C ILE A 213 -8.48 7.91 23.96
N PRO A 214 -7.54 7.81 23.01
CA PRO A 214 -6.93 8.97 22.36
C PRO A 214 -7.70 9.44 21.12
N ALA A 215 -8.99 9.12 20.97
CA ALA A 215 -9.77 9.48 19.81
C ALA A 215 -9.75 11.01 19.57
N GLY A 216 -9.52 11.42 18.31
CA GLY A 216 -9.40 12.83 17.94
C GLY A 216 -8.03 13.47 18.25
N THR A 217 -7.08 12.73 18.81
CA THR A 217 -5.71 13.22 19.04
C THR A 217 -4.73 12.67 17.97
N PRO A 218 -3.53 13.27 17.81
CA PRO A 218 -2.50 12.73 16.92
C PRO A 218 -2.12 11.26 17.21
N ALA A 219 -2.25 10.80 18.46
CA ALA A 219 -1.95 9.42 18.84
C ALA A 219 -2.89 8.42 18.14
N GLY A 220 -4.17 8.78 17.94
CA GLY A 220 -5.13 7.93 17.23
C GLY A 220 -4.69 7.62 15.79
N SER A 221 -4.02 8.56 15.10
CA SER A 221 -3.46 8.26 13.77
C SER A 221 -2.28 7.30 13.84
N VAL A 222 -1.35 7.53 14.77
CA VAL A 222 -0.17 6.65 14.95
C VAL A 222 -0.60 5.21 15.29
N ILE A 223 -1.60 5.06 16.15
CA ILE A 223 -2.13 3.75 16.52
C ILE A 223 -2.77 3.06 15.31
N ARG A 224 -3.61 3.74 14.54
CA ARG A 224 -4.19 3.18 13.29
C ARG A 224 -3.11 2.78 12.29
N ASP A 225 -2.08 3.62 12.11
CA ASP A 225 -0.98 3.33 11.20
C ASP A 225 -0.20 2.07 11.63
N HIS A 226 0.01 1.85 12.93
CA HIS A 226 0.62 0.62 13.44
C HIS A 226 -0.29 -0.61 13.30
N LEU A 227 -1.57 -0.48 13.63
CA LEU A 227 -2.55 -1.56 13.49
C LEU A 227 -2.68 -2.03 12.04
N LEU A 228 -2.60 -1.11 11.07
CA LEU A 228 -2.69 -1.44 9.65
C LEU A 228 -1.35 -1.88 9.05
N GLY A 229 -0.27 -1.14 9.35
CA GLY A 229 1.00 -1.24 8.63
C GLY A 229 2.14 -1.93 9.35
N THR A 230 2.03 -2.16 10.66
CA THR A 230 3.10 -2.79 11.46
C THR A 230 2.69 -4.12 12.06
N LEU A 231 1.47 -4.25 12.59
CA LEU A 231 0.99 -5.43 13.30
C LEU A 231 -0.37 -5.99 12.81
N PRO A 232 -0.75 -5.90 11.52
CA PRO A 232 -2.10 -6.26 11.08
C PRO A 232 -2.49 -7.72 11.34
N TRP A 233 -1.52 -8.62 11.53
CA TRP A 233 -1.77 -10.03 11.87
C TRP A 233 -2.29 -10.23 13.30
N ALA A 234 -2.01 -9.30 14.22
CA ALA A 234 -2.37 -9.39 15.62
C ALA A 234 -3.70 -8.68 15.95
N VAL A 235 -4.31 -8.02 14.97
CA VAL A 235 -5.53 -7.20 15.15
C VAL A 235 -6.76 -8.06 14.94
N GLU A 236 -7.77 -7.87 15.80
CA GLU A 236 -9.08 -8.51 15.63
C GLU A 236 -9.71 -8.21 14.26
N PRO A 237 -10.37 -9.17 13.59
CA PRO A 237 -10.83 -9.02 12.21
C PRO A 237 -11.73 -7.80 11.97
N ALA A 238 -12.71 -7.58 12.86
CA ALA A 238 -13.63 -6.46 12.75
C ALA A 238 -12.93 -5.10 12.96
N LEU A 239 -11.95 -5.06 13.85
CA LEU A 239 -11.16 -3.86 14.11
C LEU A 239 -10.24 -3.53 12.93
N LEU A 240 -9.61 -4.55 12.35
CA LEU A 240 -8.77 -4.39 11.17
C LEU A 240 -9.57 -3.87 9.97
N ASP A 241 -10.78 -4.39 9.74
CA ASP A 241 -11.68 -3.89 8.69
C ASP A 241 -12.06 -2.42 8.93
N ALA A 242 -12.43 -2.06 10.15
CA ALA A 242 -12.74 -0.67 10.51
C ALA A 242 -11.55 0.28 10.31
N VAL A 243 -10.35 -0.10 10.74
CA VAL A 243 -9.12 0.70 10.56
C VAL A 243 -8.75 0.84 9.09
N ALA A 244 -8.86 -0.25 8.32
CA ALA A 244 -8.58 -0.25 6.89
C ALA A 244 -9.54 0.66 6.13
N ARG A 245 -10.86 0.58 6.41
CA ARG A 245 -11.86 1.46 5.79
C ARG A 245 -11.65 2.93 6.16
N ALA A 246 -11.37 3.23 7.41
CA ALA A 246 -11.06 4.58 7.86
C ALA A 246 -9.81 5.15 7.15
N ASP A 247 -8.79 4.33 6.85
CA ASP A 247 -7.67 4.77 6.03
C ASP A 247 -8.11 5.05 4.59
N LEU A 248 -8.89 4.16 3.95
CA LEU A 248 -9.41 4.38 2.59
C LEU A 248 -10.30 5.63 2.50
N GLU A 249 -11.09 5.97 3.53
CA GLU A 249 -11.89 7.21 3.54
C GLU A 249 -11.04 8.47 3.42
N ARG A 250 -9.79 8.44 3.92
CA ARG A 250 -8.84 9.56 3.76
C ARG A 250 -8.41 9.78 2.31
N PHE A 251 -8.55 8.78 1.45
CA PHE A 251 -8.26 8.90 0.02
C PHE A 251 -9.13 9.95 -0.67
N ALA A 252 -10.41 10.09 -0.27
CA ALA A 252 -11.30 11.10 -0.83
C ALA A 252 -10.74 12.53 -0.69
N GLY A 253 -10.04 12.81 0.41
CA GLY A 253 -9.30 14.05 0.60
C GLY A 253 -8.18 14.25 -0.43
N ALA A 254 -7.41 13.20 -0.73
CA ALA A 254 -6.33 13.23 -1.70
C ALA A 254 -6.84 13.37 -3.16
N VAL A 255 -7.97 12.74 -3.49
CA VAL A 255 -8.65 12.92 -4.79
C VAL A 255 -9.09 14.37 -4.94
N LEU A 256 -9.76 14.93 -3.93
CA LEU A 256 -10.23 16.32 -3.97
C LEU A 256 -9.06 17.31 -4.04
N THR A 257 -7.96 17.06 -3.33
CA THR A 257 -6.72 17.83 -3.49
C THR A 257 -6.22 17.81 -4.94
N ALA A 258 -6.19 16.64 -5.58
CA ALA A 258 -5.75 16.54 -6.97
C ALA A 258 -6.66 17.30 -7.94
N GLU A 259 -7.99 17.25 -7.73
CA GLU A 259 -8.95 18.03 -8.51
C GLU A 259 -8.78 19.55 -8.34
N ILE A 260 -8.72 20.03 -7.09
CA ILE A 260 -8.48 21.44 -6.78
C ILE A 260 -7.19 21.91 -7.47
N SER A 261 -6.12 21.14 -7.32
CA SER A 261 -4.81 21.49 -7.87
C SER A 261 -4.81 21.58 -9.39
N ARG A 262 -5.46 20.62 -10.08
CA ARG A 262 -5.62 20.68 -11.55
C ARG A 262 -6.46 21.88 -11.97
N ALA A 263 -7.49 22.25 -11.22
CA ALA A 263 -8.29 23.43 -11.52
C ALA A 263 -7.46 24.72 -11.38
N LEU A 264 -6.64 24.83 -10.33
CA LEU A 264 -5.72 25.96 -10.15
C LEU A 264 -4.68 26.04 -11.28
N LEU A 265 -4.10 24.90 -11.69
CA LEU A 265 -3.21 24.83 -12.86
C LEU A 265 -3.91 25.21 -14.16
N GLY A 266 -5.22 24.94 -14.26
CA GLY A 266 -6.10 25.35 -15.36
C GLY A 266 -6.51 26.82 -15.32
N GLY A 267 -6.01 27.62 -14.36
CA GLY A 267 -6.22 29.06 -14.29
C GLY A 267 -7.35 29.52 -13.36
N LEU A 268 -7.98 28.62 -12.60
CA LEU A 268 -8.92 29.06 -11.54
C LEU A 268 -8.17 29.82 -10.44
N SER A 269 -8.76 30.91 -9.99
CA SER A 269 -8.31 31.57 -8.76
C SER A 269 -8.67 30.74 -7.52
N ARG A 270 -8.01 31.01 -6.39
CA ARG A 270 -8.31 30.32 -5.12
C ARG A 270 -9.72 30.62 -4.62
N ASP A 271 -10.24 31.82 -4.86
CA ASP A 271 -11.61 32.18 -4.46
C ASP A 271 -12.65 31.42 -5.28
N GLU A 272 -12.45 31.29 -6.60
CA GLU A 272 -13.30 30.46 -7.46
C GLU A 272 -13.19 28.98 -7.09
N ALA A 273 -11.99 28.49 -6.78
CA ALA A 273 -11.79 27.13 -6.29
C ALA A 273 -12.52 26.91 -4.95
N ARG A 274 -12.48 27.88 -4.04
CA ARG A 274 -13.21 27.81 -2.75
C ARG A 274 -14.72 27.79 -2.97
N ALA A 275 -15.24 28.61 -3.87
CA ALA A 275 -16.66 28.59 -4.25
C ALA A 275 -17.08 27.26 -4.87
N ARG A 276 -16.23 26.66 -5.72
CA ARG A 276 -16.52 25.42 -6.43
C ARG A 276 -16.40 24.16 -5.57
N PHE A 277 -15.39 24.09 -4.70
CA PHE A 277 -15.03 22.87 -3.97
C PHE A 277 -15.33 22.94 -2.47
N GLY A 278 -15.69 24.12 -1.93
CA GLY A 278 -15.87 24.34 -0.48
C GLY A 278 -16.88 23.39 0.17
N GLU A 279 -18.04 23.16 -0.45
CA GLU A 279 -19.05 22.23 0.07
C GLU A 279 -18.54 20.79 0.11
N ARG A 280 -17.82 20.35 -0.93
CA ARG A 280 -17.21 19.00 -0.98
C ARG A 280 -16.13 18.84 0.08
N VAL A 281 -15.32 19.87 0.33
CA VAL A 281 -14.33 19.89 1.42
C VAL A 281 -14.99 19.88 2.80
N ALA A 282 -16.12 20.57 2.96
CA ALA A 282 -16.88 20.60 4.21
C ALA A 282 -17.57 19.26 4.52
N ALA A 283 -17.95 18.50 3.48
CA ALA A 283 -18.56 17.18 3.62
C ALA A 283 -17.55 16.06 3.98
N LEU A 284 -16.24 16.31 3.86
CA LEU A 284 -15.20 15.34 4.20
C LEU A 284 -15.04 15.17 5.73
N PRO A 285 -14.71 13.97 6.21
CA PRO A 285 -14.24 13.77 7.59
C PRO A 285 -13.06 14.70 7.90
N GLN A 286 -12.94 15.15 9.15
CA GLN A 286 -11.92 16.12 9.58
C GLN A 286 -10.49 15.72 9.16
N GLU A 287 -10.15 14.44 9.27
CA GLU A 287 -8.83 13.91 8.88
C GLU A 287 -8.58 13.96 7.37
N ALA A 288 -9.61 13.76 6.56
CA ALA A 288 -9.53 13.82 5.10
C ALA A 288 -9.55 15.27 4.57
N ALA A 289 -10.17 16.20 5.32
CA ALA A 289 -10.35 17.59 4.91
C ALA A 289 -9.08 18.44 5.04
N HIS A 290 -8.09 18.04 5.85
CA HIS A 290 -6.90 18.85 6.14
C HIS A 290 -6.12 19.23 4.86
N LEU A 291 -5.81 18.24 4.01
CA LEU A 291 -5.02 18.46 2.80
C LEU A 291 -5.74 19.35 1.78
N PRO A 292 -7.00 19.10 1.36
CA PRO A 292 -7.67 19.97 0.39
C PRO A 292 -7.88 21.39 0.92
N ARG A 293 -8.10 21.60 2.24
CA ARG A 293 -8.16 22.95 2.83
C ARG A 293 -6.86 23.72 2.64
N ALA A 294 -5.71 23.08 2.85
CA ALA A 294 -4.40 23.72 2.68
C ALA A 294 -4.11 24.20 1.24
N TYR A 295 -4.81 23.68 0.24
CA TYR A 295 -4.73 24.12 -1.16
C TYR A 295 -5.74 25.22 -1.52
N LEU A 296 -6.81 25.36 -0.73
CA LEU A 296 -7.78 26.45 -0.86
C LEU A 296 -7.36 27.69 -0.07
N ASP A 297 -6.52 27.54 0.95
CA ASP A 297 -5.99 28.65 1.74
C ASP A 297 -4.87 29.40 1.00
N ASP A 298 -4.60 30.64 1.41
CA ASP A 298 -3.55 31.48 0.80
C ASP A 298 -2.12 31.02 1.11
N ARG A 299 -1.97 29.97 1.94
CA ARG A 299 -0.67 29.37 2.20
C ARG A 299 -0.19 28.67 0.93
N ALA A 300 1.02 29.00 0.51
CA ALA A 300 1.62 28.66 -0.79
C ALA A 300 1.89 27.15 -0.98
N SER A 301 0.85 26.32 -1.00
CA SER A 301 0.93 24.93 -1.45
C SER A 301 1.08 24.92 -2.97
N ASP A 302 2.10 24.24 -3.47
CA ASP A 302 2.39 24.11 -4.91
C ASP A 302 1.34 23.21 -5.60
N PRO A 303 0.51 23.74 -6.53
CA PRO A 303 -0.50 22.96 -7.26
C PRO A 303 0.09 21.80 -8.08
N GLU A 304 1.34 21.88 -8.55
CA GLU A 304 1.96 20.76 -9.29
C GLU A 304 2.11 19.52 -8.40
N HIS A 305 2.50 19.71 -7.15
CA HIS A 305 2.57 18.62 -6.17
C HIS A 305 1.16 18.10 -5.81
N GLY A 306 0.20 19.01 -5.67
CA GLY A 306 -1.16 18.65 -5.29
C GLY A 306 -1.90 17.83 -6.35
N ALA A 307 -1.63 18.07 -7.65
CA ALA A 307 -2.22 17.32 -8.76
C ALA A 307 -1.92 15.81 -8.69
N ARG A 308 -0.89 15.42 -7.95
CA ARG A 308 -0.48 14.03 -7.73
C ARG A 308 -0.92 13.44 -6.40
N ALA A 309 -1.65 14.20 -5.57
CA ALA A 309 -1.99 13.79 -4.21
C ALA A 309 -2.64 12.39 -4.14
N ALA A 310 -3.57 12.07 -5.04
CA ALA A 310 -4.21 10.75 -5.10
C ALA A 310 -3.20 9.62 -5.35
N VAL A 311 -2.31 9.78 -6.34
CA VAL A 311 -1.27 8.81 -6.70
C VAL A 311 -0.25 8.66 -5.57
N ASP A 312 0.20 9.77 -5.00
CA ASP A 312 1.18 9.76 -3.92
C ASP A 312 0.57 9.17 -2.63
N TRP A 313 -0.73 9.34 -2.41
CA TRP A 313 -1.46 8.70 -1.33
C TRP A 313 -1.45 7.17 -1.48
N VAL A 314 -1.86 6.63 -2.64
CA VAL A 314 -1.92 5.17 -2.85
C VAL A 314 -0.53 4.54 -2.90
N ALA A 315 0.47 5.25 -3.45
CA ALA A 315 1.86 4.79 -3.47
C ALA A 315 2.43 4.64 -2.06
N ARG A 316 2.20 5.64 -1.19
CA ARG A 316 2.61 5.59 0.21
C ARG A 316 1.84 4.53 0.99
N ALA A 317 0.52 4.45 0.77
CA ALA A 317 -0.32 3.42 1.39
C ALA A 317 0.19 2.01 1.04
N ALA A 318 0.43 1.70 -0.24
CA ALA A 318 0.96 0.40 -0.66
C ALA A 318 2.37 0.10 -0.11
N GLY A 319 3.25 1.11 -0.05
CA GLY A 319 4.63 0.95 0.41
C GLY A 319 4.78 0.84 1.92
N GLU A 320 3.85 1.42 2.68
CA GLU A 320 3.94 1.57 4.13
C GLU A 320 2.75 0.91 4.82
N ARG A 321 1.60 1.60 4.87
CA ARG A 321 0.45 1.23 5.72
C ARG A 321 -0.24 -0.07 5.33
N TRP A 322 -0.32 -0.39 4.05
CA TRP A 322 -1.03 -1.56 3.52
C TRP A 322 -0.11 -2.70 3.12
N ARG A 323 1.21 -2.48 3.14
CA ARG A 323 2.21 -3.41 2.60
C ARG A 323 2.01 -4.84 3.08
N LEU A 324 1.83 -5.02 4.39
CA LEU A 324 1.67 -6.32 5.03
C LEU A 324 0.30 -6.98 4.78
N LEU A 325 -0.73 -6.21 4.43
CA LEU A 325 -2.03 -6.76 4.02
C LEU A 325 -2.03 -7.16 2.55
N LEU A 326 -1.39 -6.34 1.71
CA LEU A 326 -1.33 -6.57 0.27
C LEU A 326 -0.36 -7.70 -0.11
N ASP A 327 0.70 -7.86 0.68
CA ASP A 327 1.69 -8.92 0.55
C ASP A 327 1.95 -9.57 1.92
N PRO A 328 1.05 -10.46 2.38
CA PRO A 328 1.13 -11.02 3.71
C PRO A 328 2.29 -12.03 3.86
N PRO A 329 3.12 -11.91 4.91
CA PRO A 329 4.16 -12.89 5.18
C PRO A 329 3.54 -14.25 5.57
N ALA A 330 4.11 -15.33 5.05
CA ALA A 330 3.58 -16.69 5.19
C ALA A 330 3.80 -17.30 6.59
N ASP A 331 4.75 -16.78 7.36
CA ASP A 331 5.20 -17.29 8.66
C ASP A 331 4.44 -16.70 9.86
N ARG A 332 3.47 -15.80 9.63
CA ARG A 332 2.76 -15.10 10.72
C ARG A 332 1.40 -15.73 11.02
N PRO A 333 1.05 -15.94 12.30
CA PRO A 333 -0.30 -16.33 12.69
C PRO A 333 -1.23 -15.11 12.58
N TRP A 334 -2.10 -15.10 11.57
CA TRP A 334 -3.08 -14.03 11.36
C TRP A 334 -4.37 -14.31 12.13
N ARG A 335 -4.85 -13.34 12.91
CA ARG A 335 -6.20 -13.36 13.50
C ARG A 335 -7.28 -13.22 12.41
N THR A 336 -7.02 -12.41 11.38
CA THR A 336 -7.95 -12.20 10.25
C THR A 336 -7.86 -13.34 9.23
N PRO A 337 -9.01 -13.97 8.86
CA PRO A 337 -9.01 -15.06 7.90
C PRO A 337 -8.55 -14.62 6.50
N PRO A 338 -8.03 -15.55 5.65
CA PRO A 338 -7.58 -15.24 4.29
C PRO A 338 -8.62 -14.50 3.43
N GLU A 339 -9.90 -14.88 3.53
CA GLU A 339 -10.99 -14.26 2.78
C GLU A 339 -11.22 -12.79 3.17
N GLY A 340 -11.15 -12.49 4.47
CA GLY A 340 -11.24 -11.12 4.98
C GLY A 340 -10.08 -10.25 4.49
N ARG A 341 -8.86 -10.81 4.49
CA ARG A 341 -7.67 -10.11 3.93
C ARG A 341 -7.80 -9.86 2.44
N ALA A 342 -8.28 -10.85 1.68
CA ALA A 342 -8.53 -10.69 0.26
C ALA A 342 -9.62 -9.64 -0.03
N ALA A 343 -10.66 -9.54 0.82
CA ALA A 343 -11.68 -8.50 0.72
C ALA A 343 -11.09 -7.10 0.94
N LEU A 344 -10.24 -6.92 1.95
CA LEU A 344 -9.52 -5.65 2.17
C LEU A 344 -8.59 -5.32 1.00
N GLY A 345 -7.88 -6.30 0.47
CA GLY A 345 -7.05 -6.15 -0.73
C GLY A 345 -7.86 -5.65 -1.94
N ARG A 346 -9.07 -6.20 -2.15
CA ARG A 346 -9.99 -5.74 -3.21
C ARG A 346 -10.44 -4.30 -3.02
N LEU A 347 -10.75 -3.89 -1.78
CA LEU A 347 -11.11 -2.49 -1.48
C LEU A 347 -9.95 -1.54 -1.82
N PHE A 348 -8.74 -1.87 -1.38
CA PHE A 348 -7.55 -1.11 -1.73
C PHE A 348 -7.33 -1.05 -3.25
N ALA A 349 -7.52 -2.15 -3.96
CA ALA A 349 -7.36 -2.21 -5.40
C ALA A 349 -8.37 -1.31 -6.13
N GLY A 350 -9.61 -1.22 -5.64
CA GLY A 350 -10.60 -0.27 -6.15
C GLY A 350 -10.13 1.19 -5.99
N THR A 351 -9.65 1.55 -4.80
CA THR A 351 -9.07 2.88 -4.52
C THR A 351 -7.84 3.18 -5.38
N ALA A 352 -6.97 2.20 -5.58
CA ALA A 352 -5.82 2.32 -6.47
C ALA A 352 -6.22 2.53 -7.93
N ALA A 353 -7.26 1.84 -8.40
CA ALA A 353 -7.79 2.03 -9.75
C ALA A 353 -8.36 3.44 -9.96
N GLU A 354 -9.04 4.01 -8.94
CA GLU A 354 -9.50 5.40 -8.96
C GLU A 354 -8.33 6.39 -9.03
N ALA A 355 -7.26 6.16 -8.24
CA ALA A 355 -6.05 6.97 -8.33
C ALA A 355 -5.37 6.90 -9.71
N LEU A 356 -5.36 5.71 -10.32
CA LEU A 356 -4.80 5.48 -11.65
C LEU A 356 -5.60 6.20 -12.75
N ALA A 357 -6.93 6.31 -12.59
CA ALA A 357 -7.77 7.03 -13.55
C ALA A 357 -7.37 8.51 -13.67
N GLY A 358 -6.91 9.12 -12.57
CA GLY A 358 -6.38 10.49 -12.54
C GLY A 358 -4.87 10.60 -12.78
N TRP A 359 -4.16 9.50 -13.05
CA TRP A 359 -2.72 9.53 -13.28
C TRP A 359 -2.39 10.05 -14.69
N GLU A 360 -1.38 10.91 -14.74
CA GLU A 360 -0.82 11.49 -15.97
C GLU A 360 0.72 11.46 -15.94
N PRO A 361 1.38 11.24 -17.09
CA PRO A 361 2.83 11.26 -17.17
C PRO A 361 3.38 12.68 -16.97
N LEU A 362 4.46 12.80 -16.20
CA LEU A 362 5.12 14.09 -15.98
C LEU A 362 6.19 14.35 -17.06
N PRO A 363 6.18 15.55 -17.69
CA PRO A 363 7.25 15.95 -18.59
C PRO A 363 8.63 15.87 -17.92
N GLY A 364 9.55 15.11 -18.51
CA GLY A 364 10.93 14.99 -18.03
C GLY A 364 11.13 14.20 -16.73
N ARG A 365 10.07 13.63 -16.13
CA ARG A 365 10.14 12.83 -14.89
C ARG A 365 9.40 11.50 -15.03
N PRO A 366 9.91 10.56 -15.83
CA PRO A 366 9.26 9.28 -16.02
C PRO A 366 9.24 8.46 -14.72
N VAL A 367 8.30 7.53 -14.64
CA VAL A 367 8.26 6.49 -13.60
C VAL A 367 9.58 5.70 -13.60
N GLY A 368 10.34 5.77 -12.50
CA GLY A 368 11.69 5.15 -12.46
C GLY A 368 12.15 4.67 -11.08
N ARG A 369 11.21 4.39 -10.17
CA ARG A 369 11.51 3.85 -8.82
C ARG A 369 10.54 2.72 -8.49
N PRO A 370 10.95 1.67 -7.75
CA PRO A 370 10.06 0.58 -7.36
C PRO A 370 8.80 1.08 -6.65
N ALA A 371 8.92 2.07 -5.75
CA ALA A 371 7.81 2.66 -5.03
C ALA A 371 6.70 3.22 -5.95
N HIS A 372 7.04 3.66 -7.17
CA HIS A 372 6.07 4.16 -8.13
C HIS A 372 5.24 3.05 -8.79
N LEU A 373 5.71 1.79 -8.76
CA LEU A 373 5.03 0.63 -9.35
C LEU A 373 4.39 -0.30 -8.31
N LEU A 374 4.81 -0.25 -7.04
CA LEU A 374 4.33 -1.18 -6.00
C LEU A 374 2.81 -1.14 -5.83
N TRP A 375 2.21 0.05 -5.88
CA TRP A 375 0.76 0.20 -5.75
C TRP A 375 0.01 -0.32 -6.99
N VAL A 376 0.56 -0.17 -8.20
CA VAL A 376 0.00 -0.73 -9.44
C VAL A 376 0.07 -2.25 -9.41
N HIS A 377 1.21 -2.80 -8.99
CA HIS A 377 1.37 -4.24 -8.81
C HIS A 377 0.36 -4.80 -7.80
N ALA A 378 0.23 -4.15 -6.63
CA ALA A 378 -0.75 -4.54 -5.62
C ALA A 378 -2.19 -4.44 -6.14
N MET A 379 -2.53 -3.36 -6.85
CA MET A 379 -3.83 -3.19 -7.50
C MET A 379 -4.13 -4.36 -8.45
N LEU A 380 -3.23 -4.64 -9.40
CA LEU A 380 -3.39 -5.74 -10.36
C LEU A 380 -3.45 -7.12 -9.70
N ARG A 381 -2.86 -7.27 -8.51
CA ARG A 381 -2.92 -8.52 -7.75
C ARG A 381 -4.27 -8.76 -7.09
N HIS A 382 -4.93 -7.70 -6.67
CA HIS A 382 -6.14 -7.80 -5.86
C HIS A 382 -7.42 -7.42 -6.62
N LEU A 383 -7.33 -6.86 -7.84
CA LEU A 383 -8.50 -6.66 -8.69
C LEU A 383 -9.09 -8.02 -9.13
N PRO A 384 -10.42 -8.21 -9.02
CA PRO A 384 -11.07 -9.44 -9.49
C PRO A 384 -11.07 -9.55 -11.02
N ALA A 385 -11.16 -8.42 -11.72
CA ALA A 385 -11.09 -8.32 -13.17
C ALA A 385 -10.48 -6.96 -13.56
N LEU A 386 -9.75 -6.92 -14.67
CA LEU A 386 -9.19 -5.69 -15.21
C LEU A 386 -10.18 -5.07 -16.20
N THR A 387 -10.70 -3.88 -15.89
CA THR A 387 -11.57 -3.16 -16.85
C THR A 387 -10.74 -2.58 -18.00
N PRO A 388 -11.34 -2.33 -19.18
CA PRO A 388 -10.63 -1.74 -20.31
C PRO A 388 -9.93 -0.41 -19.98
N ASP A 389 -10.57 0.45 -19.19
CA ASP A 389 -10.01 1.75 -18.80
C ASP A 389 -8.78 1.62 -17.89
N VAL A 390 -8.85 0.73 -16.90
CA VAL A 390 -7.71 0.43 -16.02
C VAL A 390 -6.58 -0.18 -16.83
N ALA A 391 -6.88 -1.11 -17.74
CA ALA A 391 -5.88 -1.72 -18.63
C ALA A 391 -5.18 -0.67 -19.51
N LEU A 392 -5.94 0.30 -20.06
CA LEU A 392 -5.37 1.39 -20.86
C LEU A 392 -4.43 2.27 -20.02
N ARG A 393 -4.86 2.68 -18.82
CA ARG A 393 -4.05 3.52 -17.93
C ARG A 393 -2.78 2.80 -17.45
N VAL A 394 -2.86 1.50 -17.12
CA VAL A 394 -1.68 0.69 -16.78
C VAL A 394 -0.70 0.67 -17.94
N ARG A 395 -1.15 0.52 -19.19
CA ARG A 395 -0.26 0.54 -20.37
C ARG A 395 0.43 1.88 -20.56
N LEU A 396 -0.28 2.99 -20.35
CA LEU A 396 0.34 4.32 -20.40
C LEU A 396 1.43 4.47 -19.33
N LEU A 397 1.16 3.98 -18.12
CA LEU A 397 2.11 3.98 -17.02
C LEU A 397 3.32 3.08 -17.29
N VAL A 398 3.11 1.89 -17.86
CA VAL A 398 4.19 0.97 -18.30
C VAL A 398 5.07 1.63 -19.36
N ARG A 399 4.47 2.28 -20.37
CA ARG A 399 5.22 3.01 -21.41
C ARG A 399 6.07 4.14 -20.81
N ASP A 400 5.51 4.89 -19.85
CA ASP A 400 6.26 5.92 -19.13
C ASP A 400 7.38 5.31 -18.26
N ALA A 401 7.10 4.19 -17.59
CA ALA A 401 8.07 3.43 -16.80
C ALA A 401 9.23 2.88 -17.63
N ALA A 402 8.96 2.44 -18.87
CA ALA A 402 9.97 1.99 -19.81
C ALA A 402 10.97 3.11 -20.17
N ARG A 403 10.52 4.37 -20.28
CA ARG A 403 11.40 5.53 -20.47
C ARG A 403 12.28 5.79 -19.24
N GLY A 404 11.78 5.48 -18.04
CA GLY A 404 12.52 5.60 -16.79
C GLY A 404 13.48 4.44 -16.48
N ARG A 405 13.43 3.35 -17.26
CA ARG A 405 14.22 2.11 -17.08
C ARG A 405 15.74 2.29 -17.18
N GLY A 406 16.22 3.45 -17.63
CA GLY A 406 17.65 3.79 -17.78
C GLY A 406 18.49 3.78 -16.48
N ARG A 407 17.92 3.42 -15.33
CA ARG A 407 18.64 3.24 -14.05
C ARG A 407 18.67 1.75 -13.70
N ARG A 408 19.86 1.22 -13.37
CA ARG A 408 20.18 -0.21 -13.07
C ARG A 408 19.49 -0.81 -11.83
N ASP A 409 18.21 -0.49 -11.59
CA ASP A 409 17.45 -1.04 -10.47
C ASP A 409 16.76 -2.34 -10.92
N GLU A 410 17.37 -3.47 -10.57
CA GLU A 410 16.84 -4.82 -10.87
C GLU A 410 15.45 -5.04 -10.27
N ARG A 411 15.18 -4.47 -9.09
CA ARG A 411 13.88 -4.57 -8.43
C ARG A 411 12.81 -3.80 -9.21
N PHE A 412 13.16 -2.63 -9.75
CA PHE A 412 12.25 -1.89 -10.63
C PHE A 412 11.96 -2.68 -11.91
N ALA A 413 12.99 -3.23 -12.56
CA ALA A 413 12.82 -4.01 -13.78
C ALA A 413 11.96 -5.26 -13.57
N ALA A 414 12.18 -5.99 -12.47
CA ALA A 414 11.38 -7.17 -12.10
C ALA A 414 9.91 -6.80 -11.84
N LEU A 415 9.67 -5.68 -11.14
CA LEU A 415 8.32 -5.20 -10.83
C LEU A 415 7.59 -4.71 -12.09
N LEU A 416 8.29 -4.01 -12.99
CA LEU A 416 7.75 -3.58 -14.28
C LEU A 416 7.35 -4.79 -15.13
N ALA A 417 8.21 -5.81 -15.23
CA ALA A 417 7.90 -7.04 -15.96
C ALA A 417 6.68 -7.77 -15.38
N GLU A 418 6.50 -7.78 -14.06
CA GLU A 418 5.33 -8.38 -13.42
C GLU A 418 4.04 -7.58 -13.68
N VAL A 419 4.12 -6.24 -13.67
CA VAL A 419 2.99 -5.37 -14.05
C VAL A 419 2.61 -5.61 -15.51
N GLU A 420 3.60 -5.67 -16.41
CA GLU A 420 3.42 -5.99 -17.82
C GLU A 420 2.72 -7.35 -17.99
N ARG A 421 3.25 -8.43 -17.41
CA ARG A 421 2.66 -9.79 -17.47
C ARG A 421 1.22 -9.84 -16.99
N ARG A 422 0.87 -9.15 -15.88
CA ARG A 422 -0.50 -9.15 -15.36
C ARG A 422 -1.47 -8.36 -16.24
N SER A 423 -1.02 -7.22 -16.76
CA SER A 423 -1.82 -6.42 -17.68
C SER A 423 -2.09 -7.14 -19.01
N ALA A 424 -1.11 -7.95 -19.43
CA ALA A 424 -1.12 -8.81 -20.61
C ALA A 424 -2.08 -10.00 -20.49
N ALA A 425 -2.08 -10.67 -19.33
CA ALA A 425 -2.99 -11.80 -19.06
C ALA A 425 -4.47 -11.39 -19.07
N ALA A 426 -4.75 -10.09 -18.93
CA ALA A 426 -6.09 -9.52 -18.97
C ALA A 426 -6.54 -9.07 -20.38
N LEU A 427 -5.78 -9.34 -21.44
CA LEU A 427 -6.30 -9.28 -22.81
C LEU A 427 -7.38 -10.37 -22.91
N GLY A 428 -8.65 -9.94 -22.83
CA GLY A 428 -9.84 -10.79 -22.77
C GLY A 428 -10.22 -11.37 -24.13
N ASP A 429 -11.50 -11.34 -24.47
CA ASP A 429 -12.00 -11.85 -25.75
C ASP A 429 -11.31 -11.12 -26.91
N PRO A 430 -10.80 -11.83 -27.93
CA PRO A 430 -10.27 -11.22 -29.11
C PRO A 430 -11.21 -10.17 -29.68
N GLY A 431 -12.54 -10.35 -29.72
CA GLY A 431 -13.49 -9.37 -30.26
C GLY A 431 -13.39 -7.94 -29.69
N GLU A 432 -12.88 -7.78 -28.47
CA GLU A 432 -12.83 -6.49 -27.76
C GLU A 432 -11.48 -5.75 -27.89
N VAL A 433 -10.45 -6.43 -28.41
CA VAL A 433 -9.08 -5.90 -28.43
C VAL A 433 -8.86 -4.93 -29.60
N THR A 434 -8.29 -3.74 -29.36
CA THR A 434 -8.03 -2.76 -30.43
C THR A 434 -6.59 -2.83 -30.98
N VAL A 435 -6.37 -2.30 -32.19
CA VAL A 435 -5.03 -2.22 -32.79
C VAL A 435 -4.04 -1.42 -31.91
N PRO A 436 -4.38 -0.24 -31.37
CA PRO A 436 -3.50 0.50 -30.46
C PRO A 436 -3.18 -0.25 -29.16
N GLN A 437 -4.13 -1.06 -28.67
CA GLN A 437 -3.94 -1.91 -27.51
C GLN A 437 -2.88 -2.98 -27.78
N LEU A 438 -2.96 -3.69 -28.91
CA LEU A 438 -1.95 -4.66 -29.32
C LEU A 438 -0.62 -4.00 -29.64
N ALA A 439 -0.59 -2.76 -30.13
CA ALA A 439 0.64 -2.02 -30.42
C ALA A 439 1.42 -1.65 -29.14
N GLY A 440 0.79 -1.71 -27.97
CA GLY A 440 1.39 -1.38 -26.67
C GLY A 440 1.92 -2.54 -25.85
N ILE A 441 1.72 -3.80 -26.25
CA ILE A 441 2.12 -4.97 -25.44
C ILE A 441 3.47 -5.55 -25.90
N PRO A 442 4.22 -6.23 -25.01
CA PRO A 442 5.43 -6.96 -25.38
C PRO A 442 5.17 -8.08 -26.39
N GLY A 443 6.20 -8.44 -27.15
CA GLY A 443 6.15 -9.51 -28.15
C GLY A 443 5.69 -10.85 -27.63
N GLU A 444 6.30 -11.32 -26.54
CA GLU A 444 5.94 -12.56 -25.85
C GLU A 444 4.47 -12.58 -25.43
N THR A 445 3.93 -11.42 -25.04
CA THR A 445 2.51 -11.29 -24.69
C THR A 445 1.62 -11.41 -25.93
N LEU A 446 1.98 -10.75 -27.03
CA LEU A 446 1.22 -10.86 -28.28
C LEU A 446 1.20 -12.31 -28.77
N ALA A 447 2.34 -12.99 -28.71
CA ALA A 447 2.45 -14.41 -29.06
C ALA A 447 1.52 -15.25 -28.17
N ALA A 448 1.61 -15.10 -26.85
CA ALA A 448 0.77 -15.83 -25.90
C ALA A 448 -0.73 -15.50 -26.04
N PHE A 449 -1.10 -14.27 -26.42
CA PHE A 449 -2.48 -13.90 -26.72
C PHE A 449 -3.00 -14.65 -27.95
N LEU A 450 -2.26 -14.60 -29.05
CA LEU A 450 -2.62 -15.32 -30.27
C LEU A 450 -2.65 -16.85 -30.06
N ASP A 451 -1.75 -17.40 -29.23
CA ASP A 451 -1.71 -18.84 -28.92
C ASP A 451 -2.94 -19.28 -28.10
N ARG A 452 -3.56 -18.38 -27.32
CA ARG A 452 -4.83 -18.65 -26.60
C ARG A 452 -6.07 -18.61 -27.51
N HIS A 453 -5.96 -17.98 -28.67
CA HIS A 453 -7.05 -17.80 -29.63
C HIS A 453 -6.70 -18.39 -31.00
N PRO A 454 -6.40 -19.70 -31.08
CA PRO A 454 -6.04 -20.34 -32.34
C PRO A 454 -7.22 -20.28 -33.31
N GLY A 455 -6.96 -19.86 -34.55
CA GLY A 455 -7.97 -19.79 -35.62
C GLY A 455 -8.83 -18.51 -35.64
N ASP A 456 -8.54 -17.52 -34.80
CA ASP A 456 -9.20 -16.20 -34.88
C ASP A 456 -8.45 -15.26 -35.84
N ASP A 457 -8.90 -15.23 -37.10
CA ASP A 457 -8.32 -14.37 -38.13
C ASP A 457 -8.45 -12.88 -37.81
N HIS A 458 -9.52 -12.45 -37.13
CA HIS A 458 -9.67 -11.04 -36.75
C HIS A 458 -8.66 -10.62 -35.68
N ALA A 459 -8.31 -11.51 -34.76
CA ALA A 459 -7.22 -11.29 -33.81
C ALA A 459 -5.86 -11.18 -34.53
N VAL A 460 -5.61 -12.06 -35.51
CA VAL A 460 -4.39 -12.04 -36.32
C VAL A 460 -4.30 -10.75 -37.15
N GLU A 461 -5.37 -10.34 -37.83
CA GLU A 461 -5.41 -9.10 -38.60
C GLU A 461 -5.09 -7.86 -37.76
N ARG A 462 -5.65 -7.77 -36.55
CA ARG A 462 -5.36 -6.64 -35.65
C ARG A 462 -3.94 -6.71 -35.12
N ALA A 463 -3.40 -7.90 -34.89
CA ALA A 463 -2.00 -8.08 -34.53
C ALA A 463 -1.07 -7.59 -35.64
N LEU A 464 -1.36 -7.92 -36.90
CA LEU A 464 -0.62 -7.43 -38.07
C LEU A 464 -0.67 -5.91 -38.18
N LEU A 465 -1.86 -5.31 -38.07
CA LEU A 465 -2.03 -3.85 -38.09
C LEU A 465 -1.26 -3.20 -36.93
N SER A 466 -1.19 -3.86 -35.77
CA SER A 466 -0.49 -3.31 -34.60
C SER A 466 1.03 -3.22 -34.79
N SER A 467 1.61 -4.04 -35.66
CA SER A 467 3.04 -3.99 -35.98
C SER A 467 3.44 -2.70 -36.67
N ALA A 468 2.54 -2.08 -37.45
CA ALA A 468 2.80 -0.78 -38.07
C ALA A 468 2.77 0.40 -37.09
N LEU A 469 2.20 0.20 -35.89
CA LEU A 469 2.14 1.20 -34.82
C LEU A 469 3.17 0.95 -33.71
N ALA A 470 3.83 -0.20 -33.70
CA ALA A 470 4.81 -0.56 -32.69
C ALA A 470 6.18 0.07 -33.02
N GLN A 471 6.76 0.80 -32.07
CA GLN A 471 8.03 1.52 -32.31
C GLN A 471 9.26 0.59 -32.29
N ASP A 472 9.28 -0.45 -31.44
CA ASP A 472 10.48 -1.29 -31.19
C ASP A 472 10.17 -2.80 -31.02
N ARG A 473 9.21 -3.36 -31.78
CA ARG A 473 8.84 -4.78 -31.63
C ARG A 473 9.45 -5.67 -32.69
N ALA A 474 10.38 -6.55 -32.29
CA ALA A 474 11.00 -7.55 -33.16
C ALA A 474 10.27 -8.90 -33.17
N ASP A 475 9.77 -9.34 -32.01
CA ASP A 475 9.09 -10.63 -31.85
C ASP A 475 7.61 -10.46 -31.45
N PRO A 476 6.70 -11.39 -31.85
CA PRO A 476 6.89 -12.27 -32.99
C PRO A 476 7.06 -11.45 -34.29
N PRO A 477 7.88 -11.91 -35.25
CA PRO A 477 8.08 -11.20 -36.51
C PRO A 477 6.76 -11.16 -37.31
N PHE A 478 6.59 -10.12 -38.12
CA PHE A 478 5.37 -9.90 -38.91
C PHE A 478 4.96 -11.14 -39.74
N ALA A 479 5.94 -11.81 -40.36
CA ALA A 479 5.71 -13.05 -41.11
C ALA A 479 5.17 -14.19 -40.23
N ALA A 480 5.65 -14.33 -39.00
CA ALA A 480 5.15 -15.35 -38.07
C ALA A 480 3.72 -15.04 -37.58
N VAL A 481 3.36 -13.77 -37.46
CA VAL A 481 1.96 -13.37 -37.18
C VAL A 481 1.08 -13.67 -38.40
N LEU A 482 1.53 -13.32 -39.61
CA LEU A 482 0.79 -13.53 -40.85
C LEU A 482 0.52 -15.02 -41.12
N ALA A 483 1.50 -15.88 -40.85
CA ALA A 483 1.38 -17.33 -41.00
C ALA A 483 0.33 -17.97 -40.08
N ARG A 484 -0.17 -17.26 -39.07
CA ARG A 484 -1.25 -17.73 -38.18
C ARG A 484 -2.65 -17.49 -38.75
N HIS A 485 -2.77 -16.67 -39.80
CA HIS A 485 -4.03 -16.43 -40.49
C HIS A 485 -4.41 -17.67 -41.33
N SER A 486 -5.71 -17.98 -41.43
CA SER A 486 -6.19 -19.13 -42.21
C SER A 486 -5.90 -19.00 -43.71
N ASP A 487 -5.99 -17.78 -44.25
CA ASP A 487 -5.59 -17.38 -45.61
C ASP A 487 -4.56 -16.22 -45.62
N PRO A 488 -3.27 -16.51 -45.41
CA PRO A 488 -2.23 -15.48 -45.37
C PRO A 488 -2.07 -14.71 -46.71
N ALA A 489 -2.24 -15.43 -47.83
CA ALA A 489 -2.04 -14.89 -49.17
C ALA A 489 -3.15 -13.91 -49.57
N GLY A 490 -4.40 -14.17 -49.18
CA GLY A 490 -5.52 -13.24 -49.41
C GLY A 490 -5.61 -12.12 -48.37
N ALA A 491 -5.17 -12.35 -47.13
CA ALA A 491 -5.25 -11.37 -46.05
C ALA A 491 -4.38 -10.13 -46.29
N LEU A 492 -3.12 -10.31 -46.67
CA LEU A 492 -2.17 -9.22 -46.87
C LEU A 492 -2.61 -8.15 -47.89
N PRO A 493 -3.01 -8.52 -49.14
CA PRO A 493 -3.49 -7.53 -50.11
C PRO A 493 -4.81 -6.88 -49.69
N ARG A 494 -5.71 -7.63 -49.04
CA ARG A 494 -6.98 -7.07 -48.53
C ARG A 494 -6.74 -6.04 -47.43
N LEU A 495 -5.95 -6.37 -46.41
CA LEU A 495 -5.60 -5.45 -45.33
C LEU A 495 -4.91 -4.20 -45.86
N THR A 496 -4.04 -4.35 -46.87
CA THR A 496 -3.36 -3.22 -47.50
C THR A 496 -4.35 -2.28 -48.20
N ARG A 497 -5.35 -2.81 -48.91
CA ARG A 497 -6.43 -1.98 -49.49
C ARG A 497 -7.29 -1.27 -48.43
N GLU A 498 -7.52 -1.94 -47.30
CA GLU A 498 -8.33 -1.41 -46.20
C GLU A 498 -7.55 -0.56 -45.18
N LEU A 499 -6.25 -0.34 -45.38
CA LEU A 499 -5.38 0.43 -44.49
C LEU A 499 -5.94 1.79 -44.08
N PRO A 500 -6.44 2.65 -45.00
CA PRO A 500 -6.95 3.96 -44.63
C PRO A 500 -8.05 3.87 -43.56
N ARG A 501 -8.98 2.93 -43.74
CA ARG A 501 -10.12 2.69 -42.85
C ARG A 501 -9.71 2.06 -41.52
N ARG A 502 -8.68 1.21 -41.50
CA ARG A 502 -8.35 0.36 -40.33
C ARG A 502 -7.23 0.90 -39.45
N LEU A 503 -6.28 1.66 -40.00
CA LEU A 503 -5.08 2.11 -39.26
C LEU A 503 -5.11 3.61 -38.92
N GLY A 504 -5.86 4.41 -39.70
CA GLY A 504 -5.99 5.86 -39.47
C GLY A 504 -4.71 6.65 -39.77
N GLY A 505 -4.61 7.20 -40.97
CA GLY A 505 -4.04 8.53 -41.26
C GLY A 505 -2.52 8.79 -41.19
N GLY A 506 -1.74 8.11 -40.35
CA GLY A 506 -0.36 8.55 -40.06
C GLY A 506 0.70 8.16 -41.10
N ALA A 507 1.48 9.12 -41.61
CA ALA A 507 2.58 8.88 -42.56
C ALA A 507 3.59 7.83 -42.07
N ALA A 508 3.95 7.86 -40.78
CA ALA A 508 4.86 6.89 -40.17
C ALA A 508 4.30 5.46 -40.13
N ALA A 509 3.00 5.32 -39.86
CA ALA A 509 2.34 4.01 -39.80
C ALA A 509 2.20 3.40 -41.20
N ARG A 510 1.94 4.23 -42.21
CA ARG A 510 1.91 3.84 -43.62
C ARG A 510 3.27 3.38 -44.13
N ASP A 511 4.33 4.13 -43.83
CA ASP A 511 5.71 3.76 -44.15
C ASP A 511 6.09 2.42 -43.48
N ALA A 512 5.80 2.29 -42.18
CA ALA A 512 6.04 1.07 -41.44
C ALA A 512 5.30 -0.14 -42.03
N TRP A 513 4.01 0.00 -42.37
CA TRP A 513 3.26 -1.06 -43.03
C TRP A 513 3.87 -1.46 -44.38
N THR A 514 4.16 -0.49 -45.24
CA THR A 514 4.74 -0.76 -46.57
C THR A 514 6.03 -1.56 -46.46
N ARG A 515 6.91 -1.18 -45.54
CA ARG A 515 8.16 -1.91 -45.27
C ARG A 515 7.91 -3.34 -44.80
N LEU A 516 6.97 -3.54 -43.89
CA LEU A 516 6.61 -4.87 -43.37
C LEU A 516 5.98 -5.76 -44.45
N ALA A 517 5.08 -5.20 -45.27
CA ALA A 517 4.42 -5.91 -46.36
C ALA A 517 5.39 -6.32 -47.47
N LEU A 518 6.36 -5.46 -47.83
CA LEU A 518 7.40 -5.76 -48.80
C LEU A 518 8.40 -6.82 -48.31
N ALA A 519 8.63 -6.89 -46.99
CA ALA A 519 9.51 -7.89 -46.39
C ALA A 519 8.83 -9.25 -46.16
N ALA A 520 7.52 -9.37 -46.36
CA ALA A 520 6.79 -10.61 -46.17
C ALA A 520 6.97 -11.57 -47.36
N GLU A 521 7.19 -12.86 -47.09
CA GLU A 521 7.33 -13.88 -48.14
C GLU A 521 6.10 -14.01 -49.05
N GLY A 522 4.92 -13.59 -48.57
CA GLY A 522 3.67 -13.54 -49.34
C GLY A 522 3.45 -12.26 -50.16
N CYS A 523 4.46 -11.39 -50.31
CA CYS A 523 4.33 -10.15 -51.07
C CYS A 523 4.25 -10.43 -52.58
N GLY A 524 3.02 -10.58 -53.09
CA GLY A 524 2.73 -10.76 -54.52
C GLY A 524 2.28 -9.49 -55.25
N PRO A 525 2.05 -9.58 -56.58
CA PRO A 525 1.60 -8.45 -57.42
C PRO A 525 0.37 -7.72 -56.88
N ASP A 526 -0.61 -8.46 -56.33
CA ASP A 526 -1.83 -7.88 -55.76
C ASP A 526 -1.57 -7.03 -54.51
N THR A 527 -0.58 -7.42 -53.69
CA THR A 527 -0.18 -6.63 -52.52
C THR A 527 0.52 -5.36 -52.98
N VAL A 528 1.44 -5.48 -53.95
CA VAL A 528 2.20 -4.35 -54.51
C VAL A 528 1.27 -3.33 -55.16
N ALA A 529 0.28 -3.80 -55.94
CA ALA A 529 -0.73 -2.95 -56.55
C ALA A 529 -1.60 -2.22 -55.51
N ALA A 530 -1.82 -2.83 -54.34
CA ALA A 530 -2.59 -2.25 -53.24
C ALA A 530 -1.78 -1.26 -52.38
N LEU A 531 -0.44 -1.29 -52.41
CA LEU A 531 0.38 -0.43 -51.57
C LEU A 531 0.14 1.06 -51.89
N PRO A 532 0.20 1.94 -50.88
CA PRO A 532 0.19 3.38 -51.11
C PRO A 532 1.36 3.80 -51.99
N ALA A 533 1.07 4.38 -53.14
CA ALA A 533 2.03 4.55 -54.23
C ALA A 533 3.28 5.34 -53.82
N TRP A 534 3.11 6.46 -53.11
CA TRP A 534 4.25 7.26 -52.66
C TRP A 534 5.18 6.46 -51.73
N ALA A 535 4.61 5.75 -50.75
CA ALA A 535 5.40 4.95 -49.81
C ALA A 535 6.08 3.77 -50.52
N ALA A 536 5.37 3.11 -51.44
CA ALA A 536 5.91 2.02 -52.25
C ALA A 536 7.11 2.51 -53.09
N LEU A 537 6.94 3.57 -53.86
CA LEU A 537 7.99 4.14 -54.70
C LEU A 537 9.19 4.66 -53.88
N ALA A 538 8.94 5.24 -52.71
CA ALA A 538 9.99 5.72 -51.81
C ALA A 538 10.86 4.59 -51.23
N HIS A 539 10.28 3.43 -50.92
CA HIS A 539 11.05 2.26 -50.48
C HIS A 539 11.71 1.51 -51.65
N GLY A 540 11.08 1.52 -52.82
CA GLY A 540 11.59 0.87 -54.03
C GLY A 540 11.80 -0.64 -53.88
N GLY A 541 12.74 -1.18 -54.66
CA GLY A 541 13.11 -2.60 -54.61
C GLY A 541 12.64 -3.40 -55.84
N PRO A 542 13.14 -4.64 -55.99
CA PRO A 542 12.98 -5.42 -57.21
C PRO A 542 11.52 -5.77 -57.52
N VAL A 543 10.69 -6.03 -56.50
CA VAL A 543 9.27 -6.38 -56.68
C VAL A 543 8.46 -5.18 -57.18
N ILE A 544 8.75 -3.98 -56.68
CA ILE A 544 8.10 -2.74 -57.12
C ILE A 544 8.57 -2.37 -58.52
N ALA A 545 9.88 -2.45 -58.77
CA ALA A 545 10.44 -2.22 -60.10
C ALA A 545 9.84 -3.17 -61.15
N ALA A 546 9.72 -4.46 -60.82
CA ALA A 546 9.06 -5.43 -61.68
C ALA A 546 7.59 -5.06 -61.95
N ALA A 547 6.83 -4.69 -60.92
CA ALA A 547 5.42 -4.30 -61.10
C ALA A 547 5.25 -3.04 -61.98
N VAL A 548 6.13 -2.05 -61.84
CA VAL A 548 6.12 -0.84 -62.69
C VAL A 548 6.52 -1.19 -64.13
N LEU A 549 7.59 -1.99 -64.31
CA LEU A 549 8.05 -2.44 -65.64
C LEU A 549 7.00 -3.30 -66.35
N ASP A 550 6.39 -4.25 -65.65
CA ASP A 550 5.34 -5.11 -66.21
C ASP A 550 4.09 -4.30 -66.60
N ALA A 551 3.78 -3.23 -65.87
CA ALA A 551 2.62 -2.40 -66.16
C ALA A 551 2.86 -1.39 -67.29
N LEU A 552 4.02 -0.74 -67.34
CA LEU A 552 4.30 0.33 -68.31
C LEU A 552 5.03 -0.15 -69.58
N GLY A 553 5.79 -1.24 -69.49
CA GLY A 553 6.58 -1.78 -70.59
C GLY A 553 7.54 -0.74 -71.21
N GLU A 554 7.64 -0.75 -72.53
CA GLU A 554 8.45 0.19 -73.32
C GLU A 554 7.67 1.44 -73.79
N ASP A 555 6.45 1.69 -73.29
CA ASP A 555 5.64 2.84 -73.70
C ASP A 555 6.13 4.15 -73.05
N GLU A 556 6.94 4.91 -73.78
CA GLU A 556 7.45 6.22 -73.34
C GLU A 556 6.35 7.21 -72.92
N SER A 557 5.16 7.14 -73.54
CA SER A 557 4.03 8.02 -73.19
C SER A 557 3.41 7.61 -71.86
N ALA A 558 3.34 6.31 -71.57
CA ALA A 558 2.89 5.82 -70.27
C ALA A 558 3.86 6.19 -69.15
N TRP A 559 5.17 6.12 -69.40
CA TRP A 559 6.22 6.59 -68.47
C TRP A 559 6.13 8.09 -68.21
N ALA A 560 5.94 8.91 -69.24
CA ALA A 560 5.76 10.36 -69.10
C ALA A 560 4.52 10.70 -68.26
N ARG A 561 3.38 10.03 -68.50
CA ARG A 561 2.18 10.20 -67.67
C ARG A 561 2.40 9.75 -66.23
N PHE A 562 3.03 8.60 -66.01
CA PHE A 562 3.30 8.08 -64.66
C PHE A 562 4.19 9.03 -63.84
N ALA A 563 5.15 9.70 -64.46
CA ALA A 563 6.00 10.70 -63.80
C ALA A 563 5.21 11.90 -63.24
N GLU A 564 4.01 12.16 -63.77
CA GLU A 564 3.10 13.24 -63.33
C GLU A 564 2.02 12.74 -62.35
N HIS A 565 2.21 11.58 -61.72
CA HIS A 565 1.20 11.00 -60.83
C HIS A 565 0.85 11.94 -59.65
N PRO A 566 -0.40 11.95 -59.17
CA PRO A 566 -0.83 12.84 -58.08
C PRO A 566 -0.49 12.34 -56.67
N ALA A 567 0.11 11.14 -56.51
CA ALA A 567 0.43 10.59 -55.19
C ALA A 567 1.47 11.42 -54.42
N THR A 568 1.17 11.75 -53.17
CA THR A 568 2.00 12.59 -52.29
C THR A 568 2.37 11.88 -51.00
N ALA A 569 3.32 12.47 -50.24
CA ALA A 569 3.67 11.98 -48.90
C ALA A 569 2.55 12.21 -47.87
N ASP A 570 1.75 13.26 -48.01
CA ASP A 570 0.73 13.66 -47.04
C ASP A 570 -0.59 14.05 -47.71
N GLY A 571 -1.67 14.08 -46.93
CA GLY A 571 -3.03 14.41 -47.40
C GLY A 571 -3.78 13.24 -48.05
N PRO A 572 -4.97 13.49 -48.63
CA PRO A 572 -5.81 12.44 -49.20
C PRO A 572 -5.14 11.62 -50.30
N ALA A 573 -4.31 12.27 -51.14
CA ALA A 573 -3.58 11.61 -52.22
C ALA A 573 -2.46 10.66 -51.74
N ALA A 574 -2.11 10.70 -50.45
CA ALA A 574 -1.12 9.80 -49.87
C ALA A 574 -1.62 8.37 -49.65
N TRP A 575 -2.90 8.12 -49.94
CA TRP A 575 -3.55 6.81 -49.90
C TRP A 575 -3.83 6.23 -51.28
N LEU A 576 -3.42 6.92 -52.36
CA LEU A 576 -3.60 6.42 -53.71
C LEU A 576 -2.81 5.11 -53.91
N PRO A 577 -3.48 4.01 -54.32
CA PRO A 577 -2.84 2.72 -54.53
C PRO A 577 -2.00 2.73 -55.83
N LEU A 578 -0.87 2.01 -55.82
CA LEU A 578 0.08 1.96 -56.94
C LEU A 578 -0.53 1.37 -58.22
N GLY A 579 -1.33 0.31 -58.12
CA GLY A 579 -1.90 -0.39 -59.27
C GLY A 579 -2.82 0.49 -60.12
N PRO A 580 -3.84 1.14 -59.55
CA PRO A 580 -4.70 2.08 -60.27
C PRO A 580 -3.96 3.25 -60.92
N LEU A 581 -2.87 3.74 -60.31
CA LEU A 581 -2.02 4.76 -60.94
C LEU A 581 -1.28 4.21 -62.16
N LEU A 582 -0.72 3.01 -62.07
CA LEU A 582 -0.06 2.35 -63.21
C LEU A 582 -1.06 2.07 -64.34
N ALA A 583 -2.28 1.64 -64.02
CA ALA A 583 -3.34 1.42 -65.00
C ALA A 583 -3.74 2.73 -65.69
N ALA A 584 -3.97 3.81 -64.94
CA ALA A 584 -4.30 5.12 -65.50
C ALA A 584 -3.18 5.67 -66.39
N ALA A 585 -1.92 5.52 -65.97
CA ALA A 585 -0.76 5.92 -66.76
C ALA A 585 -0.63 5.12 -68.07
N ARG A 586 -0.88 3.81 -68.04
CA ARG A 586 -0.86 2.95 -69.23
C ARG A 586 -2.00 3.30 -70.19
N GLU A 587 -3.22 3.47 -69.68
CA GLU A 587 -4.43 3.63 -70.49
C GLU A 587 -4.69 5.08 -70.91
N GLY A 588 -3.95 6.05 -70.35
CA GLY A 588 -4.20 7.47 -70.59
C GLY A 588 -5.53 7.95 -69.99
N ALA A 589 -6.01 7.26 -68.95
CA ALA A 589 -7.24 7.57 -68.26
C ALA A 589 -7.05 8.70 -67.23
N ALA A 590 -8.16 9.23 -66.71
CA ALA A 590 -8.11 10.16 -65.59
C ALA A 590 -7.50 9.48 -64.35
N TRP A 591 -6.78 10.24 -63.53
CA TRP A 591 -6.22 9.72 -62.28
C TRP A 591 -7.33 9.27 -61.32
N PRO A 592 -7.11 8.20 -60.54
CA PRO A 592 -8.04 7.76 -59.52
C PRO A 592 -8.23 8.85 -58.46
N ASP A 593 -9.48 9.03 -58.03
CA ASP A 593 -9.79 9.90 -56.90
C ASP A 593 -9.21 9.33 -55.60
N PRO A 594 -8.72 10.19 -54.68
CA PRO A 594 -8.29 9.72 -53.37
C PRO A 594 -9.47 9.11 -52.59
N PRO A 595 -9.23 8.07 -51.79
CA PRO A 595 -10.29 7.51 -50.95
C PRO A 595 -10.82 8.59 -49.98
N PRO A 596 -12.12 8.56 -49.64
CA PRO A 596 -12.70 9.53 -48.71
C PRO A 596 -11.93 9.51 -47.39
N GLY A 597 -11.51 10.70 -46.94
CA GLY A 597 -10.86 10.87 -45.65
C GLY A 597 -11.90 10.99 -44.55
N ASP A 598 -11.80 10.16 -43.52
CA ASP A 598 -12.51 10.33 -42.25
C ASP A 598 -11.80 11.36 -41.35
#